data_AF-A0A7G9SIL4-F1
#
_entry.id   AF-A0A7G9SIL4-F1
#
_cell.length_a   1.000
_cell.length_b   1.000
_cell.length_c   1.000
_cell.angle_alpha   90.00
_cell.angle_beta   90.00
_cell.angle_gamma   90.00
#
_symmetry.space_group_name_H-M   'P 1'
#
loop_
_entity.id
_entity.type
_entity.pdbx_description
1 polymer ?
#
loop_
_entity_poly.entity_id
_entity_poly.type
_entity_poly.pdbx_seq_one_letter_code
_entity_poly.pdbx_strand_id
1 'polypeptide(L)'
;MKAWHLALGLLTGACQPQDTADKRLLQPPNPSPAQSAPALVASLAGEWRVAGVDGRAFDEPAGIALSADAEEIWWTPRCAGMVRTYRIQGNVFSTGPHKGFVPRKPGEPTPPVCAIGLPARFHEVVRAIDAATMIRRTANNGIELSGGGRSLLLFSQ
;
A
#
# COMPACT_ATOMS: atom_id res chain seq x y z
N MET A 1 2.99 65.97 -43.18
CA MET A 1 1.75 66.69 -43.54
C MET A 1 0.59 66.05 -42.78
N LYS A 2 -0.32 66.91 -42.29
CA LYS A 2 -1.65 66.66 -41.73
C LYS A 2 -1.79 66.16 -40.29
N ALA A 3 -2.60 66.94 -39.60
CA ALA A 3 -2.95 66.93 -38.19
C ALA A 3 -4.44 66.56 -38.02
N TRP A 4 -4.79 66.29 -36.75
CA TRP A 4 -6.14 66.37 -36.13
C TRP A 4 -7.13 65.23 -36.50
N HIS A 5 -7.99 64.69 -35.62
CA HIS A 5 -8.77 65.30 -34.52
C HIS A 5 -9.05 64.34 -33.35
N LEU A 6 -9.33 64.95 -32.18
CA LEU A 6 -10.00 64.40 -31.00
C LEU A 6 -11.39 63.82 -31.32
N ALA A 7 -11.80 62.80 -30.57
CA ALA A 7 -13.20 62.66 -30.14
C ALA A 7 -13.29 61.97 -28.77
N LEU A 8 -13.85 62.73 -27.83
CA LEU A 8 -14.16 62.41 -26.45
C LEU A 8 -15.52 61.69 -26.41
N GLY A 9 -15.63 60.58 -25.66
CA GLY A 9 -16.89 59.86 -25.45
C GLY A 9 -17.04 59.43 -23.99
N LEU A 10 -17.76 60.26 -23.23
CA LEU A 10 -18.23 59.98 -21.87
C LEU A 10 -19.32 58.89 -21.90
N LEU A 11 -19.17 57.83 -21.11
CA LEU A 11 -20.28 56.99 -20.67
C LEU A 11 -20.23 56.84 -19.15
N THR A 12 -21.19 57.49 -18.50
CA THR A 12 -21.55 57.36 -17.11
C THR A 12 -22.32 56.04 -16.89
N GLY A 13 -21.76 55.15 -16.08
CA GLY A 13 -22.41 53.90 -15.67
C GLY A 13 -22.22 53.68 -14.17
N ALA A 14 -23.33 53.64 -13.45
CA ALA A 14 -23.51 53.61 -12.00
C ALA A 14 -22.51 52.76 -11.18
N CYS A 15 -21.96 53.36 -10.11
CA CYS A 15 -21.49 52.62 -8.94
C CYS A 15 -22.70 52.02 -8.22
N GLN A 16 -22.83 50.70 -8.18
CA GLN A 16 -23.65 50.03 -7.18
C GLN A 16 -22.84 49.83 -5.89
N PRO A 17 -23.37 50.16 -4.71
CA PRO A 17 -22.76 49.78 -3.44
C PRO A 17 -22.94 48.27 -3.22
N GLN A 18 -21.84 47.55 -3.06
CA GLN A 18 -21.85 46.14 -2.65
C GLN A 18 -22.05 46.05 -1.13
N ASP A 19 -23.29 46.06 -0.67
CA ASP A 19 -23.64 45.53 0.65
C ASP A 19 -23.73 44.00 0.57
N THR A 20 -22.58 43.34 0.70
CA THR A 20 -22.49 41.91 1.03
C THR A 20 -21.49 41.71 2.17
N ALA A 21 -21.53 42.59 3.16
CA ALA A 21 -21.14 42.21 4.50
C ALA A 21 -22.28 41.37 5.11
N ASP A 22 -21.91 40.25 5.72
CA ASP A 22 -22.68 39.59 6.78
C ASP A 22 -23.72 38.52 6.42
N LYS A 23 -23.31 37.47 5.68
CA LYS A 23 -23.95 36.13 5.79
C LYS A 23 -22.98 34.94 5.87
N ARG A 24 -21.66 35.17 5.94
CA ARG A 24 -20.65 34.09 5.99
C ARG A 24 -20.27 33.67 7.42
N LEU A 25 -20.68 34.41 8.45
CA LEU A 25 -20.28 34.16 9.83
C LEU A 25 -21.17 33.14 10.58
N LEU A 26 -22.24 32.62 9.94
CA LEU A 26 -23.16 31.67 10.56
C LEU A 26 -23.19 30.30 9.91
N GLN A 27 -22.26 29.98 9.01
CA GLN A 27 -22.16 28.60 8.52
C GLN A 27 -21.50 27.76 9.61
N PRO A 28 -22.23 26.86 10.29
CA PRO A 28 -21.58 25.93 11.22
C PRO A 28 -20.50 25.17 10.46
N PRO A 29 -19.37 24.84 11.09
CA PRO A 29 -18.33 24.06 10.43
C PRO A 29 -18.98 22.80 9.87
N ASN A 30 -18.90 22.63 8.54
CA ASN A 30 -19.28 21.37 7.91
C ASN A 30 -18.59 20.26 8.71
N PRO A 31 -19.32 19.27 9.27
CA PRO A 31 -18.66 18.16 9.92
C PRO A 31 -17.79 17.50 8.86
N SER A 32 -16.47 17.60 9.06
CA SER A 32 -15.51 16.84 8.25
C SER A 32 -15.97 15.38 8.31
N PRO A 33 -16.11 14.68 7.18
CA PRO A 33 -16.51 13.29 7.21
C PRO A 33 -15.55 12.57 8.14
N ALA A 34 -16.09 12.01 9.23
CA ALA A 34 -15.30 11.24 10.18
C ALA A 34 -14.61 10.15 9.37
N GLN A 35 -13.28 10.20 9.27
CA GLN A 35 -12.50 9.17 8.60
C GLN A 35 -12.68 7.90 9.42
N SER A 36 -13.56 7.01 8.96
CA SER A 36 -13.76 5.70 9.56
C SER A 36 -12.40 5.01 9.64
N ALA A 37 -12.08 4.44 10.82
CA ALA A 37 -10.87 3.67 10.98
C ALA A 37 -10.80 2.56 9.92
N PRO A 38 -9.61 2.27 9.34
CA PRO A 38 -9.48 1.20 8.36
C PRO A 38 -10.00 -0.13 8.94
N ALA A 39 -10.76 -0.87 8.14
CA ALA A 39 -11.25 -2.18 8.53
C ALA A 39 -10.09 -3.13 8.87
N LEU A 40 -10.28 -3.96 9.91
CA LEU A 40 -9.33 -4.99 10.29
C LEU A 40 -9.13 -6.01 9.15
N VAL A 41 -7.94 -6.59 9.09
CA VAL A 41 -7.60 -7.62 8.10
C VAL A 41 -7.89 -8.98 8.74
N ALA A 42 -8.80 -9.76 8.17
CA ALA A 42 -9.15 -11.07 8.71
C ALA A 42 -8.27 -12.20 8.13
N SER A 43 -7.84 -12.07 6.88
CA SER A 43 -7.08 -13.09 6.15
C SER A 43 -6.28 -12.44 5.02
N LEU A 44 -5.20 -13.11 4.60
CA LEU A 44 -4.46 -12.81 3.38
C LEU A 44 -4.92 -13.68 2.20
N ALA A 45 -5.96 -14.50 2.31
CA ALA A 45 -6.39 -15.36 1.20
C ALA A 45 -6.65 -14.54 -0.08
N GLY A 46 -6.02 -14.94 -1.18
CA GLY A 46 -6.07 -14.26 -2.47
C GLY A 46 -4.70 -14.08 -3.12
N GLU A 47 -4.68 -13.23 -4.15
CA GLU A 47 -3.48 -12.90 -4.93
C GLU A 47 -3.07 -11.45 -4.65
N TRP A 48 -1.75 -11.23 -4.52
CA TRP A 48 -1.20 -9.96 -4.06
C TRP A 48 0.00 -9.55 -4.90
N ARG A 49 0.03 -8.31 -5.36
CA ARG A 49 1.26 -7.70 -5.87
C ARG A 49 2.02 -7.05 -4.73
N VAL A 50 3.35 -7.25 -4.72
CA VAL A 50 4.25 -6.44 -3.91
C VAL A 50 4.33 -5.05 -4.51
N ALA A 51 4.02 -4.04 -3.70
CA ALA A 51 3.98 -2.64 -4.12
C ALA A 51 5.03 -1.77 -3.44
N GLY A 52 5.58 -2.22 -2.31
CA GLY A 52 6.66 -1.52 -1.65
C GLY A 52 7.32 -2.35 -0.57
N VAL A 53 8.58 -2.05 -0.29
CA VAL A 53 9.38 -2.67 0.78
C VAL A 53 10.11 -1.56 1.53
N ASP A 54 9.99 -1.57 2.86
CA ASP A 54 10.61 -0.61 3.77
C ASP A 54 10.31 0.86 3.39
N GLY A 55 9.05 1.13 3.02
CA GLY A 55 8.58 2.46 2.61
C GLY A 55 8.99 2.91 1.21
N ARG A 56 9.79 2.11 0.48
CA ARG A 56 10.15 2.39 -0.92
C ARG A 56 9.23 1.64 -1.86
N ALA A 57 8.84 2.29 -2.95
CA ALA A 57 8.07 1.64 -4.01
C ALA A 57 8.83 0.44 -4.59
N PHE A 58 8.06 -0.55 -5.04
CA PHE A 58 8.59 -1.74 -5.71
C PHE A 58 8.41 -1.58 -7.22
N ASP A 59 9.30 -0.82 -7.84
CA ASP A 59 9.26 -0.49 -9.27
C ASP A 59 10.34 -1.26 -10.05
N GLU A 60 10.39 -2.58 -9.83
CA GLU A 60 11.33 -3.46 -10.54
C GLU A 60 10.81 -3.83 -11.94
N PRO A 61 11.68 -4.15 -12.90
CA PRO A 61 11.26 -4.57 -14.25
C PRO A 61 10.33 -5.79 -14.26
N ALA A 62 10.43 -6.65 -13.24
CA ALA A 62 9.55 -7.77 -13.01
C ALA A 62 8.93 -7.66 -11.62
N GLY A 63 7.59 -7.65 -11.56
CA GLY A 63 6.85 -7.63 -10.30
C GLY A 63 6.94 -8.97 -9.55
N ILE A 64 6.70 -8.92 -8.24
CA ILE A 64 6.52 -10.11 -7.40
C ILE A 64 5.03 -10.23 -7.07
N ALA A 65 4.44 -11.36 -7.47
CA ALA A 65 3.07 -11.73 -7.11
C ALA A 65 3.09 -12.85 -6.06
N LEU A 66 2.43 -12.63 -4.94
CA LEU A 66 2.27 -13.59 -3.86
C LEU A 66 0.87 -14.16 -3.90
N SER A 67 0.78 -15.46 -3.69
CA SER A 67 -0.49 -16.16 -3.52
C SER A 67 -0.64 -16.54 -2.06
N ALA A 68 -1.86 -16.55 -1.56
CA ALA A 68 -2.13 -16.96 -0.19
C ALA A 68 -3.49 -17.65 -0.08
N ASP A 69 -3.58 -18.60 0.84
CA ASP A 69 -4.84 -19.19 1.29
C ASP A 69 -5.14 -18.72 2.72
N ALA A 70 -6.00 -19.42 3.45
CA ALA A 70 -6.36 -19.06 4.83
C ALA A 70 -5.21 -19.21 5.84
N GLU A 71 -4.16 -19.96 5.50
CA GLU A 71 -3.14 -20.41 6.44
C GLU A 71 -1.70 -20.17 5.96
N GLU A 72 -1.46 -20.09 4.65
CA GLU A 72 -0.14 -19.92 4.05
C GLU A 72 -0.10 -18.77 3.04
N ILE A 73 1.08 -18.15 2.93
CA ILE A 73 1.45 -17.22 1.87
C ILE A 73 2.71 -17.74 1.17
N TRP A 74 2.76 -17.64 -0.16
CA TRP A 74 3.87 -18.15 -0.95
C TRP A 74 4.13 -17.33 -2.21
N TRP A 75 5.32 -17.54 -2.77
CA TRP A 75 5.64 -17.18 -4.15
C TRP A 75 5.68 -18.43 -5.02
N THR A 76 5.23 -18.31 -6.27
CA THR A 76 5.20 -19.42 -7.23
C THR A 76 6.49 -19.43 -8.07
N PRO A 77 7.12 -20.60 -8.25
CA PRO A 77 6.71 -21.92 -7.74
C PRO A 77 7.13 -22.13 -6.27
N ARG A 78 6.33 -22.88 -5.51
CA ARG A 78 6.58 -23.14 -4.07
C ARG A 78 7.95 -23.78 -3.77
N CYS A 79 8.49 -24.54 -4.72
CA CYS A 79 9.86 -25.10 -4.67
C CYS A 79 10.99 -24.05 -4.66
N ALA A 80 10.67 -22.76 -4.85
CA ALA A 80 11.59 -21.65 -4.68
C ALA A 80 11.91 -21.33 -3.21
N GLY A 81 11.21 -21.98 -2.26
CA GLY A 81 11.52 -21.89 -0.83
C GLY A 81 10.87 -20.71 -0.10
N MET A 82 10.03 -19.93 -0.78
CA MET A 82 9.20 -18.91 -0.13
C MET A 82 7.78 -19.43 0.05
N VAL A 83 7.57 -20.05 1.21
CA VAL A 83 6.27 -20.43 1.74
C VAL A 83 6.33 -20.19 3.25
N ARG A 84 5.34 -19.52 3.80
CA ARG A 84 5.18 -19.29 5.24
C ARG A 84 3.76 -19.62 5.65
N THR A 85 3.61 -20.27 6.80
CA THR A 85 2.32 -20.22 7.50
C THR A 85 2.14 -18.83 8.08
N TYR A 86 0.90 -18.39 8.26
CA TYR A 86 0.59 -17.14 8.93
C TYR A 86 -0.63 -17.25 9.84
N ARG A 87 -0.72 -16.34 10.82
CA ARG A 87 -1.91 -16.12 11.64
C ARG A 87 -2.15 -14.63 11.81
N ILE A 88 -3.42 -14.25 11.90
CA ILE A 88 -3.86 -12.88 12.17
C ILE A 88 -4.81 -12.89 13.38
N GLN A 89 -4.54 -12.01 14.34
CA GLN A 89 -5.38 -11.78 15.52
C GLN A 89 -5.52 -10.27 15.73
N GLY A 90 -6.60 -9.69 15.20
CA GLY A 90 -6.74 -8.23 15.12
C GLY A 90 -5.65 -7.65 14.22
N ASN A 91 -4.78 -6.79 14.78
CA ASN A 91 -3.63 -6.22 14.07
C ASN A 91 -2.33 -6.99 14.30
N VAL A 92 -2.35 -8.07 15.08
CA VAL A 92 -1.18 -8.92 15.31
C VAL A 92 -1.03 -9.90 14.16
N PHE A 93 0.18 -9.98 13.62
CA PHE A 93 0.57 -10.90 12.55
C PHE A 93 1.73 -11.77 13.04
N SER A 94 1.73 -13.04 12.66
CA SER A 94 2.85 -13.93 12.93
C SER A 94 3.03 -14.90 11.78
N THR A 95 4.28 -15.20 11.45
CA THR A 95 4.63 -16.21 10.45
C THR A 95 5.25 -17.43 11.12
N GLY A 96 5.20 -18.54 10.40
CA GLY A 96 5.87 -19.77 10.77
C GLY A 96 6.41 -20.51 9.55
N PRO A 97 7.13 -21.62 9.77
CA PRO A 97 7.52 -22.50 8.68
C PRO A 97 6.27 -23.01 7.94
N HIS A 98 6.42 -23.34 6.65
CA HIS A 98 5.34 -23.93 5.87
C HIS A 98 4.87 -25.26 6.46
N LYS A 99 3.63 -25.64 6.17
CA LYS A 99 3.05 -26.90 6.60
C LYS A 99 3.86 -28.07 6.05
N GLY A 100 4.22 -29.01 6.92
CA GLY A 100 5.05 -30.15 6.55
C GLY A 100 6.55 -29.85 6.55
N PHE A 101 6.98 -28.66 6.98
CA PHE A 101 8.40 -28.41 7.25
C PHE A 101 8.92 -29.38 8.32
N VAL A 102 9.96 -30.12 7.95
CA VAL A 102 10.73 -30.98 8.85
C VAL A 102 12.12 -30.40 8.99
N PRO A 103 12.57 -30.05 10.22
CA PRO A 103 13.93 -29.61 10.45
C PRO A 103 14.93 -30.67 9.97
N ARG A 104 15.89 -30.23 9.16
CA ARG A 104 16.95 -31.08 8.62
C ARG A 104 17.93 -31.50 9.71
N LYS A 105 18.31 -32.77 9.73
CA LYS A 105 19.40 -33.22 10.61
C LYS A 105 20.76 -32.84 10.02
N PRO A 106 21.77 -32.55 10.85
CA PRO A 106 23.14 -32.33 10.37
C PRO A 106 23.61 -33.49 9.48
N GLY A 107 24.14 -33.17 8.29
CA GLY A 107 24.69 -34.16 7.35
C GLY A 107 23.69 -34.72 6.32
N GLU A 108 22.40 -34.42 6.41
CA GLU A 108 21.45 -34.82 5.35
C GLU A 108 21.71 -34.02 4.05
N PRO A 109 21.40 -34.56 2.84
CA PRO A 109 21.53 -33.85 1.55
C PRO A 109 20.37 -32.88 1.28
N THR A 110 20.65 -31.60 0.98
CA THR A 110 19.64 -30.54 0.77
C THR A 110 18.54 -31.00 -0.20
N PRO A 111 17.24 -30.73 0.06
CA PRO A 111 16.19 -31.17 -0.84
C PRO A 111 16.37 -30.46 -2.18
N PRO A 112 16.02 -31.11 -3.30
CA PRO A 112 16.05 -30.44 -4.59
C PRO A 112 15.12 -29.23 -4.57
N VAL A 113 15.67 -28.06 -4.86
CA VAL A 113 14.91 -26.83 -5.14
C VAL A 113 14.77 -26.66 -6.63
N CYS A 114 13.80 -25.86 -7.06
CA CYS A 114 13.72 -25.52 -8.48
C CYS A 114 14.92 -24.64 -8.88
N ALA A 115 15.55 -24.97 -10.00
CA ALA A 115 16.59 -24.15 -10.62
C ALA A 115 15.94 -22.99 -11.38
N ILE A 116 15.62 -21.91 -10.66
CA ILE A 116 14.99 -20.71 -11.23
C ILE A 116 15.75 -19.44 -10.83
N GLY A 117 15.64 -18.41 -11.66
CA GLY A 117 16.09 -17.07 -11.31
C GLY A 117 15.13 -16.42 -10.32
N LEU A 118 15.66 -15.89 -9.22
CA LEU A 118 14.87 -15.10 -8.28
C LEU A 118 14.74 -13.65 -8.79
N PRO A 119 13.55 -13.02 -8.69
CA PRO A 119 13.38 -11.62 -9.03
C PRO A 119 14.31 -10.70 -8.23
N ALA A 120 14.57 -9.51 -8.77
CA ALA A 120 15.27 -8.46 -8.05
C ALA A 120 14.58 -8.18 -6.71
N ARG A 121 15.39 -7.98 -5.66
CA ARG A 121 14.93 -7.69 -4.28
C ARG A 121 13.97 -8.72 -3.68
N PHE A 122 13.83 -9.90 -4.26
CA PHE A 122 12.98 -10.97 -3.72
C PHE A 122 13.33 -11.29 -2.26
N HIS A 123 14.62 -11.33 -1.94
CA HIS A 123 15.09 -11.56 -0.58
C HIS A 123 14.66 -10.46 0.41
N GLU A 124 14.44 -9.22 -0.04
CA GLU A 124 13.95 -8.13 0.81
C GLU A 124 12.49 -8.38 1.19
N VAL A 125 11.68 -8.83 0.23
CA VAL A 125 10.29 -9.24 0.46
C VAL A 125 10.22 -10.37 1.47
N VAL A 126 11.02 -11.43 1.29
CA VAL A 126 11.06 -12.57 2.23
C VAL A 126 11.41 -12.10 3.64
N ARG A 127 12.44 -11.27 3.79
CA ARG A 127 12.82 -10.73 5.10
C ARG A 127 11.74 -9.85 5.72
N ALA A 128 11.02 -9.06 4.94
CA ALA A 128 9.94 -8.23 5.44
C ALA A 128 8.76 -9.08 5.94
N ILE A 129 8.41 -10.17 5.25
CA ILE A 129 7.40 -11.15 5.70
C ILE A 129 7.86 -11.83 6.99
N ASP A 130 9.11 -12.29 7.04
CA ASP A 130 9.66 -13.02 8.19
C ASP A 130 9.79 -12.14 9.44
N ALA A 131 10.00 -10.83 9.27
CA ALA A 131 10.12 -9.88 10.37
C ALA A 131 8.78 -9.29 10.84
N ALA A 132 7.70 -9.46 10.07
CA ALA A 132 6.43 -8.81 10.35
C ALA A 132 5.76 -9.36 11.61
N THR A 133 5.31 -8.45 12.46
CA THR A 133 4.56 -8.73 13.70
C THR A 133 3.20 -8.04 13.72
N MET A 134 2.97 -7.14 12.77
CA MET A 134 1.74 -6.36 12.61
C MET A 134 1.21 -6.45 11.20
N ILE A 135 -0.10 -6.35 11.08
CA ILE A 135 -0.83 -6.25 9.83
C ILE A 135 -1.87 -5.14 9.93
N ARG A 136 -2.01 -4.33 8.88
CA ARG A 136 -3.04 -3.29 8.82
C ARG A 136 -3.51 -3.04 7.39
N ARG A 137 -4.74 -2.55 7.27
CA ARG A 137 -5.21 -1.92 6.04
C ARG A 137 -4.76 -0.46 6.02
N THR A 138 -4.21 -0.03 4.89
CA THR A 138 -3.81 1.36 4.65
C THR A 138 -5.00 2.20 4.17
N ALA A 139 -4.85 3.53 4.17
CA ALA A 139 -5.88 4.44 3.65
C ALA A 139 -6.18 4.21 2.16
N ASN A 140 -5.22 3.67 1.41
CA ASN A 140 -5.37 3.35 -0.01
C ASN A 140 -5.87 1.92 -0.25
N ASN A 141 -6.44 1.27 0.78
CA ASN A 141 -6.91 -0.12 0.76
C ASN A 141 -5.85 -1.20 0.52
N GLY A 142 -4.55 -0.86 0.50
CA GLY A 142 -3.46 -1.83 0.53
C GLY A 142 -3.31 -2.48 1.90
N ILE A 143 -2.65 -3.63 1.95
CA ILE A 143 -2.27 -4.30 3.21
C ILE A 143 -0.80 -4.02 3.49
N GLU A 144 -0.51 -3.52 4.68
CA GLU A 144 0.87 -3.38 5.15
C GLU A 144 1.16 -4.45 6.20
N LEU A 145 2.22 -5.21 5.98
CA LEU A 145 2.88 -6.04 6.99
C LEU A 145 4.06 -5.26 7.54
N SER A 146 4.23 -5.19 8.87
CA SER A 146 5.34 -4.46 9.48
C SER A 146 5.82 -5.10 10.77
N GLY A 147 7.10 -4.93 11.07
CA GLY A 147 7.76 -5.52 12.25
C GLY A 147 9.27 -5.62 12.05
N GLY A 148 10.03 -5.68 13.15
CA GLY A 148 11.50 -5.82 13.08
C GLY A 148 12.22 -4.72 12.28
N GLY A 149 11.65 -3.50 12.25
CA GLY A 149 12.18 -2.39 11.45
C GLY A 149 11.97 -2.53 9.93
N ARG A 150 11.13 -3.48 9.50
CA ARG A 150 10.81 -3.74 8.10
C ARG A 150 9.33 -3.51 7.81
N SER A 151 9.02 -3.26 6.54
CA SER A 151 7.64 -3.22 6.07
C SER A 151 7.47 -3.77 4.66
N LEU A 152 6.28 -4.31 4.38
CA LEU A 152 5.87 -4.79 3.07
C LEU A 152 4.48 -4.25 2.76
N LEU A 153 4.34 -3.56 1.62
CA LEU A 153 3.05 -3.09 1.13
C LEU A 153 2.57 -4.03 0.01
N LEU A 154 1.33 -4.50 0.16
CA LEU A 154 0.64 -5.39 -0.75
C LEU A 154 -0.63 -4.74 -1.28
N PHE A 155 -0.92 -4.96 -2.56
CA PHE A 155 -2.24 -4.68 -3.14
C PHE A 155 -2.82 -5.96 -3.71
N SER A 156 -4.12 -6.16 -3.54
CA SER A 156 -4.82 -7.27 -4.18
C SER A 156 -4.69 -7.17 -5.70
N GLN A 157 -4.53 -8.32 -6.35
CA GLN A 157 -4.57 -8.47 -7.81
C GLN A 157 -5.98 -8.80 -8.28
#